data_AF-A0A8J4CZ34-F1
#
_entry.id   AF-A0A8J4CZ34-F1
#
_cell.length_a   1.000
_cell.length_b   1.000
_cell.length_c   1.000
_cell.angle_alpha   90.00
_cell.angle_beta   90.00
_cell.angle_gamma   90.00
#
_symmetry.space_group_name_H-M   'P 1'
#
loop_
_entity.id
_entity.type
_entity.pdbx_description
1 polymer ?
#
loop_
_entity_poly.entity_id
_entity_poly.type
_entity_poly.pdbx_seq_one_letter_code
_entity_poly.pdbx_strand_id
1 'polypeptide(L)'
;LLLLHANARQTCTHIYAHRSSVAVFGGQVMSIPISGFMPLLYYRLDIFEKKQVLPPRTWDELIKIAERFNGTDLDGDGLKNDFGICMWQAQMCPSIGLPLVAILASLVQTHGLSSGLYIEPYSGESVLQTVAWENALTVAANLSTFAPPAPKYLSGTTDCSYMPLFGQGRCAMAIAGPNQFKIDSIARRATPPSVTSPATNSSNSSNSSSNSSSSGGSGASPVAAAFSVKGRIGAAIFPGSSEVLDWTAKKMVPCDATRCPHAVQYPGGLYVNAPPFAAMVGFAAFINKKFTPVEQLVTYNLISQAVRPDNSWALVAEPSHGGGPTRTEHLKPSNRRKWQQYGYDAGDLDRFLTATTAALESQNIAMDIRSVGANNFTRITYRAAVMLGGEQKSPAQVLYETQNLYNVILNASNRAELLRSYRASIGYTLPPVSNSRCSGCARHTTVLGAALISSLVGAALLAAGAVGSVWLLRRHRLRLLRRLRRILPPGPGRDTTLCV
;
A
#
# COMPACT_ATOMS: atom_id res chain seq x y z
N LEU A 1 29.91 -16.75 14.44
CA LEU A 1 28.79 -16.71 13.46
C LEU A 1 27.75 -17.83 13.68
N LEU A 2 27.81 -18.59 14.79
CA LEU A 2 26.82 -19.62 15.15
C LEU A 2 26.18 -19.40 16.53
N LEU A 3 26.36 -18.21 17.14
CA LEU A 3 25.84 -17.89 18.48
C LEU A 3 24.88 -16.69 18.51
N LEU A 4 24.47 -16.18 17.34
CA LEU A 4 23.52 -15.05 17.23
C LEU A 4 22.08 -15.47 16.86
N HIS A 5 21.80 -16.77 16.81
CA HIS A 5 20.47 -17.28 16.42
C HIS A 5 19.46 -17.36 17.58
N ALA A 6 19.84 -17.03 18.83
CA ALA A 6 18.98 -17.29 19.98
C ALA A 6 18.21 -16.07 20.54
N ASN A 7 18.61 -14.82 20.25
CA ASN A 7 18.04 -13.63 20.95
C ASN A 7 17.40 -12.55 20.07
N ALA A 8 17.14 -12.81 18.78
CA ALA A 8 16.47 -11.85 17.89
C ALA A 8 14.92 -11.93 17.94
N ARG A 9 14.33 -12.40 19.05
CA ARG A 9 12.86 -12.52 19.21
C ARG A 9 12.21 -11.39 20.02
N GLN A 10 12.94 -10.36 20.44
CA GLN A 10 12.35 -9.27 21.23
C GLN A 10 12.51 -7.90 20.56
N THR A 11 11.34 -7.32 20.23
CA THR A 11 11.07 -5.93 19.83
C THR A 11 11.58 -5.50 18.44
N CYS A 12 10.98 -6.07 17.38
CA CYS A 12 10.86 -5.35 16.11
C CYS A 12 9.72 -4.34 16.24
N THR A 13 10.01 -3.04 16.19
CA THR A 13 8.95 -2.02 16.06
C THR A 13 8.17 -2.26 14.76
N HIS A 14 6.86 -2.08 14.75
CA HIS A 14 6.02 -2.62 13.68
C HIS A 14 6.27 -2.02 12.27
N ILE A 15 6.89 -0.84 12.17
CA ILE A 15 7.42 -0.28 10.91
C ILE A 15 8.45 -1.20 10.20
N TYR A 16 9.07 -2.13 10.94
CA TYR A 16 9.92 -3.18 10.40
C TYR A 16 9.14 -4.15 9.53
N ALA A 17 7.86 -4.40 9.80
CA ALA A 17 7.05 -5.30 8.98
C ALA A 17 6.87 -4.70 7.57
N HIS A 18 6.50 -3.42 7.47
CA HIS A 18 6.42 -2.70 6.20
C HIS A 18 7.79 -2.60 5.50
N ARG A 19 8.86 -2.19 6.20
CA ARG A 19 10.18 -2.08 5.57
C ARG A 19 10.72 -3.44 5.11
N SER A 20 10.55 -4.47 5.94
CA SER A 20 10.95 -5.83 5.59
C SER A 20 10.14 -6.31 4.40
N SER A 21 8.86 -6.01 4.33
CA SER A 21 8.05 -6.45 3.20
C SER A 21 8.36 -5.72 1.89
N VAL A 22 8.81 -4.46 1.93
CA VAL A 22 9.34 -3.75 0.75
C VAL A 22 10.69 -4.34 0.31
N ALA A 23 11.56 -4.62 1.28
CA ALA A 23 12.98 -4.90 1.03
C ALA A 23 13.29 -6.40 0.90
N VAL A 24 12.47 -7.27 1.49
CA VAL A 24 12.77 -8.70 1.66
C VAL A 24 11.85 -9.55 0.80
N PHE A 25 12.44 -10.50 0.07
CA PHE A 25 11.74 -11.54 -0.67
C PHE A 25 12.46 -12.87 -0.44
N GLY A 26 11.71 -13.92 -0.05
CA GLY A 26 12.29 -15.24 0.23
C GLY A 26 13.34 -15.23 1.35
N GLY A 27 13.18 -14.33 2.34
CA GLY A 27 14.12 -14.15 3.44
C GLY A 27 15.42 -13.42 3.09
N GLN A 28 15.56 -12.90 1.87
CA GLN A 28 16.74 -12.15 1.42
C GLN A 28 16.40 -10.68 1.19
N VAL A 29 17.31 -9.77 1.56
CA VAL A 29 17.20 -8.34 1.21
C VAL A 29 17.50 -8.17 -0.28
N MET A 30 16.48 -7.73 -1.03
CA MET A 30 16.52 -7.59 -2.48
C MET A 30 16.51 -6.13 -2.95
N SER A 31 16.10 -5.18 -2.11
CA SER A 31 15.91 -3.78 -2.51
C SER A 31 16.22 -2.78 -1.40
N ILE A 32 16.40 -1.53 -1.79
CA ILE A 32 16.54 -0.38 -0.88
C ILE A 32 15.24 0.42 -0.95
N PRO A 33 14.46 0.52 0.14
CA PRO A 33 13.27 1.37 0.18
C PRO A 33 13.62 2.84 0.01
N ILE A 34 12.99 3.52 -0.95
CA ILE A 34 13.20 4.93 -1.29
C ILE A 34 12.13 5.81 -0.61
N SER A 35 10.87 5.58 -0.96
CA SER A 35 9.71 6.24 -0.37
C SER A 35 8.59 5.23 -0.07
N GLY A 36 7.74 5.52 0.91
CA GLY A 36 6.65 4.65 1.33
C GLY A 36 5.39 5.07 0.61
N PHE A 37 4.42 4.18 0.49
CA PHE A 37 3.10 4.56 0.01
C PHE A 37 2.08 3.93 0.94
N MET A 38 1.57 4.74 1.86
CA MET A 38 0.53 4.33 2.79
C MET A 38 -0.73 5.14 2.50
N PRO A 39 -1.67 4.57 1.74
CA PRO A 39 -2.97 5.16 1.52
C PRO A 39 -3.77 5.26 2.82
N LEU A 40 -4.57 6.32 2.93
CA LEU A 40 -5.41 6.60 4.09
C LEU A 40 -6.79 7.05 3.63
N LEU A 41 -7.74 7.01 4.57
CA LEU A 41 -8.99 7.74 4.43
C LEU A 41 -8.77 9.18 4.89
N TYR A 42 -8.88 10.12 3.97
CA TYR A 42 -8.95 11.54 4.28
C TYR A 42 -10.42 11.97 4.40
N TYR A 43 -10.68 12.93 5.27
CA TYR A 43 -12.03 13.48 5.46
C TYR A 43 -11.99 14.95 5.80
N ARG A 44 -13.07 15.67 5.49
CA ARG A 44 -13.26 17.09 5.83
C ARG A 44 -13.53 17.23 7.32
N LEU A 45 -12.49 17.55 8.09
CA LEU A 45 -12.56 17.65 9.55
C LEU A 45 -13.60 18.69 9.98
N ASP A 46 -13.63 19.83 9.30
CA ASP A 46 -14.52 20.95 9.58
C ASP A 46 -16.01 20.59 9.48
N ILE A 47 -16.40 19.84 8.44
CA ILE A 47 -17.81 19.41 8.30
C ILE A 47 -18.14 18.23 9.21
N PHE A 48 -17.17 17.35 9.50
CA PHE A 48 -17.36 16.23 10.43
C PHE A 48 -17.60 16.74 11.85
N GLU A 49 -16.78 17.68 12.34
CA GLU A 49 -16.97 18.31 13.65
C GLU A 49 -18.30 19.08 13.72
N LYS A 50 -18.59 19.92 12.71
CA LYS A 50 -19.83 20.69 12.64
C LYS A 50 -21.09 19.80 12.66
N LYS A 51 -21.02 18.62 12.05
CA LYS A 51 -22.13 17.67 11.95
C LYS A 51 -22.07 16.55 12.99
N GLN A 52 -21.09 16.59 13.89
CA GLN A 52 -20.84 15.60 14.94
C GLN A 52 -20.75 14.17 14.38
N VAL A 53 -20.02 14.02 13.27
CA VAL A 53 -19.75 12.75 12.60
C VAL A 53 -18.37 12.28 13.01
N LEU A 54 -18.27 11.03 13.46
CA LEU A 54 -16.99 10.37 13.71
C LEU A 54 -16.46 9.73 12.42
N PRO A 55 -15.13 9.58 12.27
CA PRO A 55 -14.56 8.80 11.18
C PRO A 55 -15.14 7.37 11.14
N PRO A 56 -15.45 6.83 9.94
CA PRO A 56 -16.08 5.53 9.82
C PRO A 56 -15.16 4.41 10.25
N ARG A 57 -15.72 3.43 10.95
CA ARG A 57 -15.03 2.22 11.39
C ARG A 57 -15.23 1.08 10.40
N THR A 58 -16.41 1.00 9.79
CA THR A 58 -16.76 -0.03 8.81
C THR A 58 -17.06 0.55 7.44
N TRP A 59 -16.99 -0.28 6.40
CA TRP A 59 -17.39 0.13 5.05
C TRP A 59 -18.86 0.56 4.98
N ASP A 60 -19.76 -0.06 5.75
CA ASP A 60 -21.16 0.37 5.84
C ASP A 60 -21.32 1.75 6.47
N GLU A 61 -20.54 2.06 7.51
CA GLU A 61 -20.50 3.41 8.07
C GLU A 61 -19.97 4.41 7.04
N LEU A 62 -18.93 4.06 6.28
CA LEU A 62 -18.41 4.90 5.21
C LEU A 62 -19.47 5.17 4.15
N ILE A 63 -20.22 4.15 3.70
CA ILE A 63 -21.32 4.28 2.73
C ILE A 63 -22.40 5.24 3.26
N LYS A 64 -22.86 5.05 4.51
CA LYS A 64 -23.88 5.92 5.13
C LYS A 64 -23.42 7.37 5.27
N ILE A 65 -22.15 7.58 5.61
CA ILE A 65 -21.59 8.93 5.70
C ILE A 65 -21.46 9.55 4.30
N ALA A 66 -21.04 8.78 3.30
CA ALA A 66 -20.96 9.25 1.92
C ALA A 66 -22.34 9.66 1.39
N GLU A 67 -23.36 8.82 1.61
CA GLU A 67 -24.76 9.13 1.27
C GLU A 67 -25.23 10.44 1.93
N ARG A 68 -24.94 10.62 3.22
CA ARG A 68 -25.34 11.81 3.98
C ARG A 68 -24.80 13.12 3.40
N PHE A 69 -23.59 13.11 2.83
CA PHE A 69 -22.95 14.31 2.28
C PHE A 69 -23.10 14.47 0.77
N ASN A 70 -23.48 13.42 0.05
CA ASN A 70 -23.61 13.45 -1.40
C ASN A 70 -24.75 14.37 -1.85
N GLY A 71 -24.51 15.17 -2.88
CA GLY A 71 -25.48 16.15 -3.40
C GLY A 71 -25.75 17.30 -2.42
N THR A 72 -24.79 17.62 -1.54
CA THR A 72 -24.83 18.82 -0.70
C THR A 72 -23.83 19.86 -1.19
N ASP A 73 -23.84 21.06 -0.60
CA ASP A 73 -22.88 22.14 -0.88
C ASP A 73 -21.80 22.10 0.21
N LEU A 74 -20.65 21.51 -0.11
CA LEU A 74 -19.54 21.27 0.82
C LEU A 74 -18.43 22.33 0.72
N ASP A 75 -18.33 22.99 -0.43
CA ASP A 75 -17.34 24.03 -0.71
C ASP A 75 -17.90 25.47 -0.57
N GLY A 76 -19.22 25.61 -0.41
CA GLY A 76 -19.90 26.87 -0.16
C GLY A 76 -20.12 27.70 -1.42
N ASP A 77 -20.08 27.10 -2.61
CA ASP A 77 -20.33 27.78 -3.89
C ASP A 77 -21.83 28.00 -4.18
N GLY A 78 -22.71 27.48 -3.31
CA GLY A 78 -24.17 27.58 -3.44
C GLY A 78 -24.80 26.47 -4.28
N LEU A 79 -24.01 25.54 -4.83
CA LEU A 79 -24.47 24.43 -5.65
C LEU A 79 -24.48 23.13 -4.84
N LYS A 80 -25.58 22.38 -4.96
CA LYS A 80 -25.75 21.07 -4.33
C LYS A 80 -25.25 19.94 -5.22
N ASN A 81 -23.97 19.97 -5.57
CA ASN A 81 -23.39 19.07 -6.57
C ASN A 81 -22.09 18.38 -6.10
N ASP A 82 -21.81 18.42 -4.80
CA ASP A 82 -20.61 17.80 -4.23
C ASP A 82 -20.82 16.34 -3.86
N PHE A 83 -19.72 15.63 -3.70
CA PHE A 83 -19.68 14.18 -3.58
C PHE A 83 -19.47 13.73 -2.14
N GLY A 84 -20.08 12.59 -1.80
CA GLY A 84 -19.84 11.93 -0.52
C GLY A 84 -18.40 11.45 -0.38
N ILE A 85 -17.80 10.96 -1.47
CA ILE A 85 -16.45 10.40 -1.45
C ILE A 85 -15.72 10.52 -2.81
N CYS A 86 -14.43 10.84 -2.76
CA CYS A 86 -13.51 10.73 -3.89
C CYS A 86 -12.69 9.43 -3.76
N MET A 87 -13.04 8.37 -4.50
CA MET A 87 -12.31 7.09 -4.43
C MET A 87 -11.66 6.65 -5.74
N TRP A 88 -12.18 7.08 -6.90
CA TRP A 88 -11.68 6.63 -8.19
C TRP A 88 -10.66 7.60 -8.78
N GLN A 89 -9.43 7.10 -8.94
CA GLN A 89 -8.39 7.77 -9.73
C GLN A 89 -8.70 7.70 -11.22
N ALA A 90 -7.96 8.45 -12.03
CA ALA A 90 -8.09 8.37 -13.48
C ALA A 90 -7.85 6.94 -14.00
N GLN A 91 -8.53 6.53 -15.06
CA GLN A 91 -8.47 5.17 -15.60
C GLN A 91 -7.07 4.73 -16.04
N MET A 92 -6.23 5.69 -16.47
CA MET A 92 -4.83 5.45 -16.79
C MET A 92 -3.94 5.16 -15.58
N CYS A 93 -4.39 5.55 -14.38
CA CYS A 93 -3.54 5.53 -13.20
C CYS A 93 -3.39 4.12 -12.64
N PRO A 94 -2.16 3.70 -12.30
CA PRO A 94 -1.95 2.38 -11.72
C PRO A 94 -2.63 2.24 -10.36
N SER A 95 -2.95 3.32 -9.65
CA SER A 95 -3.58 3.31 -8.33
C SER A 95 -5.11 3.14 -8.35
N ILE A 96 -5.78 3.10 -9.51
CA ILE A 96 -7.25 3.07 -9.57
C ILE A 96 -7.89 1.90 -8.80
N GLY A 97 -7.21 0.75 -8.72
CA GLY A 97 -7.72 -0.42 -8.01
C GLY A 97 -7.51 -0.42 -6.50
N LEU A 98 -6.81 0.57 -5.95
CA LEU A 98 -6.48 0.66 -4.53
C LEU A 98 -7.70 0.56 -3.61
N PRO A 99 -8.82 1.31 -3.82
CA PRO A 99 -9.97 1.20 -2.93
C PRO A 99 -10.54 -0.23 -2.88
N LEU A 100 -10.60 -0.90 -4.04
CA LEU A 100 -11.15 -2.23 -4.17
C LEU A 100 -10.29 -3.28 -3.44
N VAL A 101 -8.96 -3.16 -3.52
CA VAL A 101 -8.06 -4.05 -2.77
C VAL A 101 -8.08 -3.78 -1.27
N ALA A 102 -8.22 -2.52 -0.86
CA ALA A 102 -8.38 -2.17 0.56
C ALA A 102 -9.65 -2.80 1.16
N ILE A 103 -10.77 -2.73 0.43
CA ILE A 103 -12.00 -3.43 0.81
C ILE A 103 -11.76 -4.94 0.90
N LEU A 104 -11.20 -5.53 -0.17
CA LEU A 104 -10.92 -6.98 -0.21
C LEU A 104 -10.02 -7.44 0.94
N ALA A 105 -9.01 -6.65 1.30
CA ALA A 105 -8.11 -6.95 2.41
C ALA A 105 -8.88 -7.09 3.73
N SER A 106 -9.82 -6.20 4.00
CA SER A 106 -10.65 -6.26 5.19
C SER A 106 -11.55 -7.49 5.28
N LEU A 107 -11.87 -8.10 4.13
CA LEU A 107 -12.71 -9.31 4.07
C LEU A 107 -11.89 -10.59 4.24
N VAL A 108 -10.58 -10.58 3.98
CA VAL A 108 -9.82 -11.83 3.79
C VAL A 108 -8.58 -11.93 4.68
N GLN A 109 -7.85 -10.84 4.90
CA GLN A 109 -6.60 -10.90 5.66
C GLN A 109 -6.87 -10.68 7.15
N THR A 110 -6.80 -11.74 7.96
CA THR A 110 -7.22 -11.71 9.37
C THR A 110 -6.11 -12.05 10.38
N HIS A 111 -5.06 -12.76 9.96
CA HIS A 111 -3.96 -13.29 10.79
C HIS A 111 -2.60 -12.69 10.41
N GLY A 112 -2.57 -11.45 9.97
CA GLY A 112 -1.34 -10.81 9.54
C GLY A 112 -0.98 -11.10 8.08
N LEU A 113 0.21 -10.66 7.70
CA LEU A 113 0.70 -10.73 6.32
C LEU A 113 0.68 -12.15 5.73
N SER A 114 0.89 -13.17 6.56
CA SER A 114 0.94 -14.58 6.15
C SER A 114 -0.43 -15.22 5.87
N SER A 115 -1.54 -14.49 6.07
CA SER A 115 -2.90 -15.04 5.87
C SER A 115 -3.26 -15.25 4.40
N GLY A 116 -2.62 -14.50 3.50
CA GLY A 116 -2.88 -14.53 2.07
C GLY A 116 -4.10 -13.69 1.64
N LEU A 117 -3.84 -12.49 1.10
CA LEU A 117 -4.85 -11.60 0.53
C LEU A 117 -5.41 -12.12 -0.82
N TYR A 118 -4.52 -12.57 -1.70
CA TYR A 118 -4.89 -12.91 -3.09
C TYR A 118 -5.12 -14.40 -3.30
N ILE A 119 -4.36 -15.22 -2.57
CA ILE A 119 -4.32 -16.67 -2.71
C ILE A 119 -4.30 -17.25 -1.29
N GLU A 120 -5.16 -18.22 -1.01
CA GLU A 120 -5.12 -18.94 0.25
C GLU A 120 -3.83 -19.78 0.29
N PRO A 121 -2.94 -19.55 1.27
CA PRO A 121 -1.59 -20.06 1.21
C PRO A 121 -1.52 -21.58 1.35
N TYR A 122 -2.49 -22.28 1.94
CA TYR A 122 -2.46 -23.73 2.07
C TYR A 122 -2.90 -24.45 0.78
N SER A 123 -4.11 -24.17 0.30
CA SER A 123 -4.79 -24.77 -0.84
C SER A 123 -4.36 -24.19 -2.19
N GLY A 124 -3.93 -22.93 -2.22
CA GLY A 124 -3.71 -22.19 -3.46
C GLY A 124 -4.99 -21.66 -4.12
N GLU A 125 -6.13 -21.69 -3.43
CA GLU A 125 -7.39 -21.13 -3.93
C GLU A 125 -7.30 -19.61 -4.10
N SER A 126 -7.89 -19.09 -5.17
CA SER A 126 -7.89 -17.66 -5.48
C SER A 126 -9.00 -16.93 -4.77
N VAL A 127 -8.70 -15.76 -4.21
CA VAL A 127 -9.73 -14.89 -3.66
C VAL A 127 -10.77 -14.44 -4.71
N LEU A 128 -10.36 -14.31 -5.98
CA LEU A 128 -11.25 -13.86 -7.06
C LEU A 128 -12.37 -14.87 -7.41
N GLN A 129 -12.25 -16.10 -6.92
CA GLN A 129 -13.24 -17.18 -7.10
C GLN A 129 -14.08 -17.41 -5.83
N THR A 130 -14.09 -16.44 -4.90
CA THR A 130 -14.81 -16.56 -3.62
C THR A 130 -15.89 -15.49 -3.48
N VAL A 131 -16.80 -15.70 -2.53
CA VAL A 131 -17.82 -14.70 -2.15
C VAL A 131 -17.21 -13.39 -1.62
N ALA A 132 -15.96 -13.39 -1.15
CA ALA A 132 -15.30 -12.17 -0.70
C ALA A 132 -15.05 -11.20 -1.85
N TRP A 133 -14.76 -11.71 -3.05
CA TRP A 133 -14.58 -10.88 -4.23
C TRP A 133 -15.91 -10.25 -4.67
N GLU A 134 -17.00 -11.03 -4.66
CA GLU A 134 -18.34 -10.52 -4.90
C GLU A 134 -18.73 -9.42 -3.89
N ASN A 135 -18.48 -9.65 -2.60
CA ASN A 135 -18.74 -8.65 -1.55
C ASN A 135 -17.91 -7.38 -1.75
N ALA A 136 -16.62 -7.49 -2.11
CA ALA A 136 -15.77 -6.34 -2.37
C ALA A 136 -16.29 -5.49 -3.55
N LEU A 137 -16.74 -6.14 -4.63
CA LEU A 137 -17.35 -5.46 -5.78
C LEU A 137 -18.65 -4.75 -5.39
N THR A 138 -19.49 -5.37 -4.57
CA THR A 138 -20.74 -4.77 -4.06
C THR A 138 -20.48 -3.53 -3.22
N VAL A 139 -19.56 -3.60 -2.25
CA VAL A 139 -19.18 -2.45 -1.41
C VAL A 139 -18.62 -1.32 -2.27
N ALA A 140 -17.71 -1.63 -3.22
CA ALA A 140 -17.14 -0.63 -4.11
C ALA A 140 -18.18 0.01 -5.02
N ALA A 141 -19.16 -0.76 -5.52
CA ALA A 141 -20.26 -0.23 -6.34
C ALA A 141 -21.18 0.70 -5.53
N ASN A 142 -21.51 0.34 -4.29
CA ASN A 142 -22.32 1.19 -3.41
C ASN A 142 -21.62 2.52 -3.11
N LEU A 143 -20.31 2.50 -2.84
CA LEU A 143 -19.53 3.73 -2.70
C LEU A 143 -19.46 4.55 -4.00
N SER A 144 -19.44 3.87 -5.15
CA SER A 144 -19.40 4.54 -6.47
C SER A 144 -20.63 5.37 -6.75
N THR A 145 -21.78 5.06 -6.15
CA THR A 145 -23.00 5.87 -6.23
C THR A 145 -22.81 7.28 -5.65
N PHE A 146 -21.87 7.45 -4.73
CA PHE A 146 -21.57 8.71 -4.04
C PHE A 146 -20.22 9.31 -4.45
N ALA A 147 -19.62 8.77 -5.51
CA ALA A 147 -18.33 9.18 -6.03
C ALA A 147 -18.44 9.76 -7.44
N PRO A 148 -17.57 10.71 -7.81
CA PRO A 148 -17.46 11.11 -9.21
C PRO A 148 -16.97 9.92 -10.05
N PRO A 149 -17.45 9.75 -11.30
CA PRO A 149 -16.93 8.73 -12.20
C PRO A 149 -15.42 8.89 -12.44
N ALA A 150 -14.72 7.77 -12.61
CA ALA A 150 -13.29 7.76 -12.89
C ALA A 150 -13.01 8.46 -14.23
N PRO A 151 -12.32 9.61 -14.25
CA PRO A 151 -12.01 10.29 -15.49
C PRO A 151 -11.03 9.46 -16.33
N LYS A 152 -11.11 9.54 -17.65
CA LYS A 152 -10.22 8.77 -18.54
C LYS A 152 -8.76 9.22 -18.41
N TYR A 153 -8.55 10.53 -18.27
CA TYR A 153 -7.24 11.18 -18.16
C TYR A 153 -7.18 12.05 -16.91
N LEU A 154 -5.97 12.25 -16.37
CA LEU A 154 -5.74 13.25 -15.34
C LEU A 154 -6.01 14.65 -15.90
N SER A 155 -6.61 15.51 -15.08
CA SER A 155 -6.84 16.92 -15.40
C SER A 155 -6.05 17.79 -14.42
N GLY A 156 -5.19 18.68 -14.93
CA GLY A 156 -4.46 19.64 -14.11
C GLY A 156 -3.39 19.05 -13.16
N THR A 157 -3.08 17.75 -13.26
CA THR A 157 -2.01 17.09 -12.47
C THR A 157 -1.43 15.90 -13.23
N THR A 158 -0.21 15.49 -12.89
CA THR A 158 0.43 14.24 -13.34
C THR A 158 0.46 13.17 -12.24
N ASP A 159 -0.06 13.49 -11.06
CA ASP A 159 -0.01 12.62 -9.88
C ASP A 159 -1.24 11.72 -9.75
N CYS A 160 -1.02 10.42 -9.85
CA CYS A 160 -2.03 9.38 -9.69
C CYS A 160 -2.40 9.06 -8.23
N SER A 161 -1.82 9.74 -7.24
CA SER A 161 -2.06 9.49 -5.82
C SER A 161 -2.89 10.57 -5.11
N TYR A 162 -3.33 11.58 -5.87
CA TYR A 162 -4.03 12.76 -5.38
C TYR A 162 -5.45 12.85 -5.96
N MET A 163 -6.42 13.30 -5.15
CA MET A 163 -7.82 13.53 -5.55
C MET A 163 -8.11 15.04 -5.54
N PRO A 164 -8.11 15.72 -6.71
CA PRO A 164 -8.25 17.17 -6.78
C PRO A 164 -9.56 17.72 -6.20
N LEU A 165 -10.67 17.03 -6.40
CA LEU A 165 -11.98 17.45 -5.92
C LEU A 165 -12.05 17.49 -4.38
N PHE A 166 -11.29 16.65 -3.67
CA PHE A 166 -11.21 16.74 -2.22
C PHE A 166 -10.50 18.03 -1.77
N GLY A 167 -9.36 18.36 -2.39
CA GLY A 167 -8.63 19.60 -2.09
C GLY A 167 -9.43 20.88 -2.37
N GLN A 168 -10.32 20.81 -3.37
CA GLN A 168 -11.30 21.84 -3.71
C GLN A 168 -12.50 21.90 -2.77
N GLY A 169 -12.60 21.01 -1.78
CA GLY A 169 -13.72 20.94 -0.84
C GLY A 169 -14.95 20.19 -1.35
N ARG A 170 -14.93 19.70 -2.60
CA ARG A 170 -16.05 19.08 -3.31
C ARG A 170 -16.28 17.59 -3.00
N CYS A 171 -15.47 17.03 -2.12
CA CYS A 171 -15.64 15.68 -1.59
C CYS A 171 -15.59 15.74 -0.05
N ALA A 172 -16.55 15.09 0.62
CA ALA A 172 -16.52 14.99 2.08
C ALA A 172 -15.39 14.07 2.58
N MET A 173 -15.06 13.04 1.80
CA MET A 173 -14.02 12.04 2.10
C MET A 173 -13.21 11.70 0.85
N ALA A 174 -12.01 11.16 1.01
CA ALA A 174 -11.19 10.65 -0.08
C ALA A 174 -10.35 9.44 0.31
N ILE A 175 -10.25 8.47 -0.59
CA ILE A 175 -9.29 7.36 -0.49
C ILE A 175 -8.09 7.77 -1.36
N ALA A 176 -6.97 8.10 -0.74
CA ALA A 176 -5.82 8.65 -1.45
C ALA A 176 -4.48 8.31 -0.79
N GLY A 177 -3.39 8.60 -1.49
CA GLY A 177 -2.03 8.41 -0.98
C GLY A 177 -1.57 9.54 -0.05
N PRO A 178 -0.30 9.50 0.39
CA PRO A 178 0.31 10.58 1.21
C PRO A 178 0.22 11.97 0.58
N ASN A 179 0.18 12.04 -0.75
CA ASN A 179 0.13 13.31 -1.47
C ASN A 179 -1.13 14.12 -1.27
N GLN A 180 -2.24 13.48 -0.90
CA GLN A 180 -3.46 14.21 -0.55
C GLN A 180 -3.17 15.21 0.56
N PHE A 181 -2.66 14.73 1.70
CA PHE A 181 -2.25 15.59 2.80
C PHE A 181 -1.24 16.65 2.35
N LYS A 182 -0.20 16.22 1.62
CA LYS A 182 0.90 17.13 1.28
C LYS A 182 0.45 18.32 0.43
N ILE A 183 -0.31 18.07 -0.63
CA ILE A 183 -0.73 19.13 -1.55
C ILE A 183 -1.74 20.05 -0.84
N ASP A 184 -2.72 19.46 -0.16
CA ASP A 184 -3.83 20.18 0.44
C ASP A 184 -3.43 21.00 1.67
N SER A 185 -2.48 20.50 2.47
CA SER A 185 -2.04 21.16 3.70
C SER A 185 -1.18 22.41 3.45
N ILE A 186 -0.69 22.60 2.22
CA ILE A 186 0.01 23.83 1.80
C ILE A 186 -0.79 24.70 0.85
N ALA A 187 -1.89 24.18 0.29
CA ALA A 187 -2.69 24.87 -0.71
C ALA A 187 -3.13 26.24 -0.17
N ARG A 188 -2.87 27.29 -0.95
CA ARG A 188 -3.39 28.63 -0.65
C ARG A 188 -4.82 28.71 -1.17
N ARG A 189 -5.68 29.46 -0.46
CA ARG A 189 -6.98 29.87 -0.99
C ARG A 189 -6.73 30.60 -2.32
N ALA A 190 -7.32 30.16 -3.43
CA ALA A 190 -7.16 30.92 -4.66
C ALA A 190 -7.89 32.26 -4.46
N THR A 191 -7.14 33.35 -4.52
CA THR A 191 -7.73 34.69 -4.62
C THR A 191 -8.55 34.72 -5.91
N PRO A 192 -9.83 35.14 -5.87
CA PRO A 192 -10.55 35.44 -7.09
C PRO A 192 -9.70 36.38 -7.94
N PRO A 193 -9.64 36.21 -9.27
CA PRO A 193 -8.98 37.20 -10.11
C PRO A 193 -9.62 38.56 -9.81
N SER A 194 -8.80 39.49 -9.32
CA SER A 194 -9.24 40.87 -9.15
C SER A 194 -9.70 41.35 -10.52
N VAL A 195 -10.98 41.68 -10.65
CA VAL A 195 -11.48 42.45 -11.78
C VAL A 195 -10.88 43.85 -11.64
N THR A 196 -9.62 44.01 -12.03
CA THR A 196 -9.07 45.32 -12.34
C THR A 196 -9.61 45.67 -13.71
N SER A 197 -10.74 46.38 -13.73
CA SER A 197 -11.14 47.18 -14.88
C SER A 197 -9.98 48.12 -15.25
N PRO A 198 -9.48 48.10 -16.50
CA PRO A 198 -8.72 49.22 -17.00
C PRO A 198 -9.75 50.25 -17.49
N ALA A 199 -9.96 51.30 -16.69
CA ALA A 199 -10.59 52.51 -17.19
C ALA A 199 -9.54 53.31 -17.99
N THR A 200 -9.89 53.54 -19.26
CA THR A 200 -9.61 54.71 -20.13
C THR A 200 -8.23 54.96 -20.75
N ASN A 201 -8.28 55.00 -22.09
CA ASN A 201 -7.55 55.79 -23.11
C ASN A 201 -6.09 55.36 -23.43
N SER A 202 -5.66 55.13 -24.68
CA SER A 202 -5.94 55.88 -25.93
C SER A 202 -5.54 55.08 -27.20
N SER A 203 -6.29 55.29 -28.30
CA SER A 203 -5.90 55.31 -29.74
C SER A 203 -5.12 54.14 -30.39
N ASN A 204 -5.78 53.36 -31.28
CA ASN A 204 -5.79 53.56 -32.76
C ASN A 204 -6.24 52.30 -33.54
N SER A 205 -7.21 52.50 -34.46
CA SER A 205 -7.35 51.94 -35.83
C SER A 205 -6.85 50.50 -36.10
N SER A 206 -7.63 49.52 -36.55
CA SER A 206 -8.38 49.51 -37.82
C SER A 206 -9.20 48.21 -38.02
N ASN A 207 -10.40 48.37 -38.60
CA ASN A 207 -11.24 47.50 -39.43
C ASN A 207 -11.00 45.97 -39.51
N SER A 208 -12.05 45.20 -39.20
CA SER A 208 -12.83 44.47 -40.23
C SER A 208 -14.16 43.92 -39.68
N SER A 209 -15.23 44.18 -40.43
CA SER A 209 -16.62 43.72 -40.34
C SER A 209 -16.73 42.20 -40.68
N SER A 210 -17.60 41.38 -40.07
CA SER A 210 -19.06 41.43 -40.23
C SER A 210 -19.77 40.30 -39.43
N ASN A 211 -20.92 40.67 -38.82
CA ASN A 211 -22.21 39.97 -38.58
C ASN A 211 -22.31 38.44 -38.34
N SER A 212 -23.23 37.87 -37.57
CA SER A 212 -24.14 38.23 -36.46
C SER A 212 -25.06 37.01 -36.26
N SER A 213 -25.28 36.56 -35.02
CA SER A 213 -26.57 36.01 -34.55
C SER A 213 -26.53 35.74 -33.04
N SER A 214 -27.31 36.54 -32.34
CA SER A 214 -27.77 36.41 -30.95
C SER A 214 -28.59 35.11 -30.77
N SER A 215 -28.81 34.51 -29.60
CA SER A 215 -29.16 35.06 -28.28
C SER A 215 -29.24 33.88 -27.28
N GLY A 216 -29.01 34.13 -25.98
CA GLY A 216 -29.51 33.24 -24.93
C GLY A 216 -28.70 33.17 -23.64
N GLY A 217 -28.96 34.08 -22.70
CA GLY A 217 -28.88 33.78 -21.27
C GLY A 217 -27.54 34.02 -20.57
N SER A 218 -27.26 35.29 -20.29
CA SER A 218 -26.31 35.72 -19.26
C SER A 218 -26.79 35.27 -17.87
N GLY A 219 -26.16 34.24 -17.33
CA GLY A 219 -26.16 33.92 -15.91
C GLY A 219 -24.71 33.89 -15.44
N ALA A 220 -24.12 35.04 -15.15
CA ALA A 220 -22.83 35.10 -14.49
C ALA A 220 -23.01 34.56 -13.08
N SER A 221 -22.70 33.27 -12.90
CA SER A 221 -22.60 32.65 -11.58
C SER A 221 -21.56 33.42 -10.77
N PRO A 222 -21.81 33.74 -9.48
CA PRO A 222 -20.80 34.38 -8.66
C PRO A 222 -19.57 33.47 -8.64
N VAL A 223 -18.42 34.03 -9.02
CA VAL A 223 -17.13 33.34 -8.92
C VAL A 223 -16.87 33.11 -7.44
N ALA A 224 -17.28 31.94 -6.94
CA ALA A 224 -17.05 31.52 -5.56
C ALA A 224 -15.55 31.63 -5.26
N ALA A 225 -15.21 32.23 -4.11
CA ALA A 225 -13.84 32.25 -3.64
C ALA A 225 -13.36 30.80 -3.52
N ALA A 226 -12.29 30.43 -4.25
CA ALA A 226 -11.84 29.04 -4.30
C ALA A 226 -11.66 28.47 -2.89
N PHE A 227 -12.39 27.41 -2.58
CA PHE A 227 -12.31 26.73 -1.32
C PHE A 227 -10.91 26.11 -1.14
N SER A 228 -10.45 26.02 0.10
CA SER A 228 -9.22 25.32 0.46
C SER A 228 -9.45 24.53 1.75
N VAL A 229 -9.07 23.26 1.72
CA VAL A 229 -9.14 22.35 2.87
C VAL A 229 -7.98 22.49 3.86
N LYS A 230 -7.02 23.40 3.63
CA LYS A 230 -5.86 23.58 4.51
C LYS A 230 -6.28 23.80 5.97
N GLY A 231 -5.67 23.04 6.88
CA GLY A 231 -5.97 23.05 8.32
C GLY A 231 -7.28 22.33 8.70
N ARG A 232 -7.99 21.76 7.72
CA ARG A 232 -9.30 21.11 7.87
C ARG A 232 -9.29 19.66 7.38
N ILE A 233 -8.10 19.05 7.33
CA ILE A 233 -7.92 17.69 6.81
C ILE A 233 -7.86 16.72 7.98
N GLY A 234 -8.83 15.82 8.05
CA GLY A 234 -8.77 14.62 8.86
C GLY A 234 -8.06 13.48 8.12
N ALA A 235 -7.43 12.58 8.86
CA ALA A 235 -6.81 11.36 8.31
C ALA A 235 -7.08 10.18 9.25
N ALA A 236 -7.43 9.03 8.67
CA ALA A 236 -7.68 7.79 9.40
C ALA A 236 -7.16 6.59 8.59
N ILE A 237 -6.92 5.46 9.27
CA ILE A 237 -6.77 4.17 8.58
C ILE A 237 -8.05 3.85 7.82
N PHE A 238 -7.98 2.96 6.84
CA PHE A 238 -9.19 2.51 6.15
C PHE A 238 -10.17 1.85 7.12
N PRO A 239 -11.48 2.03 6.89
CA PRO A 239 -12.47 1.25 7.60
C PRO A 239 -12.31 -0.24 7.29
N GLY A 240 -12.87 -1.08 8.14
CA GLY A 240 -12.78 -2.52 8.01
C GLY A 240 -14.13 -3.19 7.80
N SER A 241 -14.12 -4.51 7.95
CA SER A 241 -15.31 -5.36 7.84
C SER A 241 -15.61 -6.07 9.14
N SER A 242 -16.89 -6.14 9.51
CA SER A 242 -17.39 -6.96 10.62
C SER A 242 -17.59 -8.42 10.24
N GLU A 243 -17.50 -8.75 8.96
CA GLU A 243 -17.52 -10.10 8.43
C GLU A 243 -16.27 -10.38 7.61
N VAL A 244 -15.81 -11.63 7.63
CA VAL A 244 -14.61 -12.11 6.94
C VAL A 244 -14.88 -13.44 6.23
N LEU A 245 -14.07 -13.75 5.23
CA LEU A 245 -14.15 -14.99 4.47
C LEU A 245 -13.70 -16.16 5.34
N ASP A 246 -14.56 -17.17 5.46
CA ASP A 246 -14.15 -18.51 5.87
C ASP A 246 -13.78 -19.31 4.62
N TRP A 247 -12.48 -19.57 4.44
CA TRP A 247 -11.96 -20.31 3.29
C TRP A 247 -12.50 -21.75 3.19
N THR A 248 -12.82 -22.38 4.32
CA THR A 248 -13.33 -23.77 4.34
C THR A 248 -14.82 -23.79 4.02
N ALA A 249 -15.59 -22.90 4.67
CA ALA A 249 -17.03 -22.83 4.47
C ALA A 249 -17.44 -22.06 3.21
N LYS A 250 -16.50 -21.37 2.55
CA LYS A 250 -16.70 -20.56 1.33
C LYS A 250 -17.80 -19.51 1.47
N LYS A 251 -17.93 -18.93 2.66
CA LYS A 251 -18.95 -17.92 2.99
C LYS A 251 -18.37 -16.81 3.84
N MET A 252 -19.03 -15.67 3.85
CA MET A 252 -18.77 -14.61 4.82
C MET A 252 -19.28 -15.07 6.20
N VAL A 253 -18.49 -14.83 7.23
CA VAL A 253 -18.82 -15.13 8.62
C VAL A 253 -18.49 -13.95 9.52
N PRO A 254 -19.18 -13.76 10.66
CA PRO A 254 -18.85 -12.73 11.61
C PRO A 254 -17.39 -12.80 12.07
N CYS A 255 -16.77 -11.64 12.17
CA CYS A 255 -15.45 -11.46 12.73
C CYS A 255 -15.53 -11.53 14.27
N ASP A 256 -14.58 -12.22 14.89
CA ASP A 256 -14.47 -12.35 16.34
C ASP A 256 -13.00 -12.47 16.76
N ALA A 257 -12.72 -12.52 18.07
CA ALA A 257 -11.36 -12.60 18.60
C ALA A 257 -10.56 -13.85 18.13
N THR A 258 -11.24 -14.93 17.74
CA THR A 258 -10.59 -16.17 17.28
C THR A 258 -10.33 -16.12 15.78
N ARG A 259 -11.32 -15.70 14.99
CA ARG A 259 -11.23 -15.61 13.52
C ARG A 259 -10.42 -14.42 13.04
N CYS A 260 -10.42 -13.35 13.82
CA CYS A 260 -9.75 -12.08 13.53
C CYS A 260 -8.94 -11.62 14.74
N PRO A 261 -7.83 -12.30 15.09
CA PRO A 261 -7.03 -11.95 16.28
C PRO A 261 -6.45 -10.53 16.24
N HIS A 262 -6.42 -9.88 15.06
CA HIS A 262 -5.95 -8.50 14.88
C HIS A 262 -7.07 -7.50 14.60
N ALA A 263 -8.34 -7.89 14.75
CA ALA A 263 -9.46 -6.95 14.62
C ALA A 263 -9.47 -5.92 15.75
N VAL A 264 -9.97 -4.72 15.45
CA VAL A 264 -10.25 -3.70 16.46
C VAL A 264 -11.58 -4.03 17.12
N GLN A 265 -11.57 -4.14 18.45
CA GLN A 265 -12.79 -4.32 19.24
C GLN A 265 -13.38 -2.96 19.61
N TYR A 266 -14.66 -2.77 19.30
CA TYR A 266 -15.44 -1.60 19.67
C TYR A 266 -16.49 -1.95 20.76
N PRO A 267 -17.03 -0.93 21.46
CA PRO A 267 -18.14 -1.14 22.39
C PRO A 267 -19.31 -1.91 21.75
N GLY A 268 -20.01 -2.70 22.57
CA GLY A 268 -21.12 -3.56 22.09
C GLY A 268 -20.69 -4.88 21.46
N GLY A 269 -19.41 -5.25 21.56
CA GLY A 269 -18.92 -6.55 21.07
C GLY A 269 -18.64 -6.60 19.56
N LEU A 270 -18.61 -5.44 18.89
CA LEU A 270 -18.30 -5.34 17.48
C LEU A 270 -16.78 -5.52 17.24
N TYR A 271 -16.41 -6.54 16.48
CA TYR A 271 -15.05 -6.71 15.97
C TYR A 271 -14.99 -6.25 14.52
N VAL A 272 -13.98 -5.45 14.19
CA VAL A 272 -13.77 -4.95 12.84
C VAL A 272 -12.38 -5.32 12.37
N ASN A 273 -12.31 -6.15 11.33
CA ASN A 273 -11.06 -6.44 10.64
C ASN A 273 -10.70 -5.26 9.72
N ALA A 274 -9.77 -4.41 10.15
CA ALA A 274 -9.33 -3.22 9.42
C ALA A 274 -7.83 -3.29 9.08
N PRO A 275 -7.38 -4.23 8.24
CA PRO A 275 -6.00 -4.30 7.79
C PRO A 275 -5.69 -3.08 6.90
N PRO A 276 -4.70 -2.24 7.27
CA PRO A 276 -4.22 -1.19 6.38
C PRO A 276 -3.64 -1.82 5.11
N PHE A 277 -3.92 -1.24 3.95
CA PHE A 277 -3.39 -1.72 2.67
C PHE A 277 -2.23 -0.86 2.20
N ALA A 278 -1.00 -1.37 2.31
CA ALA A 278 0.22 -0.74 1.81
C ALA A 278 0.33 -0.90 0.29
N ALA A 279 -0.57 -0.26 -0.45
CA ALA A 279 -0.65 -0.33 -1.90
C ALA A 279 0.68 0.08 -2.55
N MET A 280 1.10 -0.66 -3.57
CA MET A 280 2.35 -0.50 -4.31
C MET A 280 3.62 -0.62 -3.44
N VAL A 281 3.47 -0.77 -2.11
CA VAL A 281 4.52 -0.93 -1.10
C VAL A 281 5.52 0.26 -1.05
N GLY A 282 5.31 1.29 -1.88
CA GLY A 282 6.22 2.41 -2.10
C GLY A 282 7.24 2.18 -3.22
N PHE A 283 8.16 3.12 -3.38
CA PHE A 283 9.23 3.00 -4.36
C PHE A 283 10.45 2.33 -3.75
N ALA A 284 10.99 1.32 -4.41
CA ALA A 284 12.19 0.62 -4.00
C ALA A 284 13.20 0.55 -5.13
N ALA A 285 14.47 0.71 -4.81
CA ALA A 285 15.56 0.59 -5.77
C ALA A 285 16.16 -0.81 -5.75
N PHE A 286 16.36 -1.36 -6.94
CA PHE A 286 17.00 -2.65 -7.17
C PHE A 286 18.31 -2.43 -7.92
N ILE A 287 19.34 -3.19 -7.56
CA ILE A 287 20.64 -3.14 -8.25
C ILE A 287 20.70 -4.33 -9.21
N ASN A 288 20.91 -4.05 -10.49
CA ASN A 288 20.94 -5.08 -11.50
C ASN A 288 22.18 -5.98 -11.32
N LYS A 289 21.94 -7.28 -11.10
CA LYS A 289 23.00 -8.29 -10.92
C LYS A 289 23.97 -8.42 -12.09
N LYS A 290 23.61 -7.89 -13.27
CA LYS A 290 24.45 -7.91 -14.48
C LYS A 290 25.61 -6.91 -14.43
N PHE A 291 25.54 -5.89 -13.56
CA PHE A 291 26.63 -4.93 -13.40
C PHE A 291 27.85 -5.55 -12.71
N THR A 292 29.03 -4.99 -12.95
CA THR A 292 30.27 -5.38 -12.26
C THR A 292 30.16 -5.12 -10.75
N PRO A 293 30.94 -5.82 -9.90
CA PRO A 293 30.91 -5.57 -8.45
C PRO A 293 31.20 -4.12 -8.06
N VAL A 294 32.05 -3.42 -8.83
CA VAL A 294 32.37 -2.01 -8.59
C VAL A 294 31.16 -1.11 -8.89
N GLU A 295 30.51 -1.30 -10.03
CA GLU A 295 29.28 -0.56 -10.37
C GLU A 295 28.18 -0.83 -9.34
N GLN A 296 27.95 -2.09 -8.96
CA GLN A 296 26.98 -2.44 -7.93
C GLN A 296 27.26 -1.71 -6.60
N LEU A 297 28.52 -1.66 -6.17
CA LEU A 297 28.91 -0.96 -4.93
C LEU A 297 28.73 0.55 -5.05
N VAL A 298 29.10 1.16 -6.18
CA VAL A 298 28.93 2.60 -6.42
C VAL A 298 27.44 2.96 -6.44
N THR A 299 26.62 2.21 -7.17
CA THR A 299 25.16 2.38 -7.21
C THR A 299 24.55 2.21 -5.82
N TYR A 300 24.96 1.18 -5.07
CA TYR A 300 24.53 0.97 -3.70
C TYR A 300 24.85 2.17 -2.80
N ASN A 301 26.08 2.69 -2.88
CA ASN A 301 26.51 3.84 -2.08
C ASN A 301 25.72 5.09 -2.43
N LEU A 302 25.51 5.37 -3.72
CA LEU A 302 24.75 6.54 -4.18
C LEU A 302 23.30 6.50 -3.67
N ILE A 303 22.61 5.38 -3.89
CA ILE A 303 21.22 5.21 -3.44
C ILE A 303 21.15 5.28 -1.92
N SER A 304 22.05 4.59 -1.23
CA SER A 304 22.09 4.57 0.23
C SER A 304 22.25 5.97 0.78
N GLN A 305 23.15 6.80 0.21
CA GLN A 305 23.34 8.20 0.59
C GLN A 305 22.06 9.01 0.42
N ALA A 306 21.33 8.86 -0.69
CA ALA A 306 20.08 9.58 -0.94
C ALA A 306 19.00 9.24 0.12
N VAL A 307 18.96 7.99 0.58
CA VAL A 307 17.95 7.55 1.56
C VAL A 307 18.41 7.61 3.01
N ARG A 308 19.60 8.13 3.34
CA ARG A 308 20.07 8.26 4.74
C ARG A 308 19.16 9.17 5.57
N PRO A 309 19.09 9.01 6.91
CA PRO A 309 18.20 9.80 7.77
C PRO A 309 18.24 11.32 7.58
N ASP A 310 19.39 11.89 7.22
CA ASP A 310 19.53 13.33 7.02
C ASP A 310 19.11 13.78 5.60
N ASN A 311 19.18 12.88 4.61
CA ASN A 311 18.94 13.19 3.20
C ASN A 311 17.54 12.80 2.73
N SER A 312 16.90 11.81 3.37
CA SER A 312 15.61 11.27 2.93
C SER A 312 14.43 12.23 3.11
N TRP A 313 14.61 13.37 3.80
CA TRP A 313 13.56 14.36 4.03
C TRP A 313 13.05 14.98 2.74
N ALA A 314 13.93 15.35 1.80
CA ALA A 314 13.50 15.89 0.52
C ALA A 314 12.70 14.88 -0.32
N LEU A 315 12.96 13.58 -0.15
CA LEU A 315 12.18 12.53 -0.82
C LEU A 315 10.83 12.27 -0.16
N VAL A 316 10.66 12.62 1.11
CA VAL A 316 9.48 12.22 1.90
C VAL A 316 8.59 13.39 2.27
N ALA A 317 9.13 14.59 2.47
CA ALA A 317 8.41 15.78 2.90
C ALA A 317 8.23 16.81 1.78
N GLU A 318 8.79 16.60 0.59
CA GLU A 318 8.54 17.47 -0.56
C GLU A 318 7.09 17.30 -1.07
N PRO A 319 6.30 18.39 -1.19
CA PRO A 319 4.92 18.34 -1.65
C PRO A 319 4.72 17.81 -3.07
N SER A 320 5.69 18.05 -3.96
CA SER A 320 5.62 17.59 -5.35
C SER A 320 5.87 16.08 -5.53
N HIS A 321 6.23 15.35 -4.46
CA HIS A 321 6.57 13.92 -4.54
C HIS A 321 5.55 13.00 -3.84
N GLY A 322 5.02 12.02 -4.61
CA GLY A 322 4.09 10.92 -4.26
C GLY A 322 4.31 10.16 -2.95
N GLY A 323 5.56 10.11 -2.52
CA GLY A 323 6.03 9.25 -1.46
C GLY A 323 5.75 9.78 -0.06
N GLY A 324 5.44 8.87 0.84
CA GLY A 324 5.32 9.11 2.27
C GLY A 324 6.47 8.52 3.09
N PRO A 325 6.30 8.48 4.43
CA PRO A 325 7.31 7.99 5.37
C PRO A 325 7.85 6.60 5.03
N THR A 326 9.18 6.48 4.93
CA THR A 326 9.88 5.18 4.88
C THR A 326 10.60 4.79 6.15
N ARG A 327 10.87 5.74 7.04
CA ARG A 327 11.74 5.60 8.21
C ARG A 327 10.98 5.98 9.48
N THR A 328 11.40 5.41 10.61
CA THR A 328 10.81 5.76 11.91
C THR A 328 10.98 7.23 12.23
N GLU A 329 12.11 7.79 11.83
CA GLU A 329 12.50 9.16 12.04
C GLU A 329 11.53 10.12 11.35
N HIS A 330 10.93 9.73 10.22
CA HIS A 330 9.90 10.52 9.54
C HIS A 330 8.58 10.57 10.32
N LEU A 331 8.32 9.60 11.20
CA LEU A 331 7.10 9.51 12.00
C LEU A 331 7.25 10.13 13.41
N LYS A 332 8.48 10.23 13.93
CA LYS A 332 8.74 10.71 15.29
C LYS A 332 8.19 12.13 15.51
N PRO A 333 7.40 12.37 16.60
CA PRO A 333 6.92 13.71 16.95
C PRO A 333 8.04 14.75 17.10
N SER A 334 9.23 14.34 17.55
CA SER A 334 10.40 15.23 17.67
C SER A 334 10.86 15.83 16.33
N ASN A 335 10.48 15.25 15.19
CA ASN A 335 10.87 15.71 13.86
C ASN A 335 9.75 16.47 13.12
N ARG A 336 8.65 16.83 13.78
CA ARG A 336 7.55 17.60 13.16
C ARG A 336 8.05 18.92 12.54
N ARG A 337 9.02 19.60 13.17
CA ARG A 337 9.62 20.83 12.63
C ARG A 337 10.27 20.63 11.25
N LYS A 338 10.82 19.45 10.95
CA LYS A 338 11.42 19.15 9.64
C LYS A 338 10.35 19.07 8.55
N TRP A 339 9.18 18.52 8.85
CA TRP A 339 8.03 18.55 7.96
C TRP A 339 7.49 19.96 7.78
N GLN A 340 7.34 20.72 8.87
CA GLN A 340 6.76 22.07 8.84
C GLN A 340 7.58 23.08 8.03
N GLN A 341 8.88 22.83 7.82
CA GLN A 341 9.72 23.62 6.90
C GLN A 341 9.18 23.64 5.46
N TYR A 342 8.39 22.64 5.07
CA TYR A 342 7.73 22.55 3.76
C TYR A 342 6.37 23.26 3.72
N GLY A 343 5.95 23.93 4.81
CA GLY A 343 4.76 24.78 4.86
C GLY A 343 3.45 24.09 5.28
N TYR A 344 3.52 22.83 5.71
CA TYR A 344 2.37 22.06 6.17
C TYR A 344 1.72 22.66 7.42
N ASP A 345 0.39 22.66 7.44
CA ASP A 345 -0.39 22.96 8.63
C ASP A 345 -0.06 21.96 9.75
N ALA A 346 0.09 22.48 10.98
CA ALA A 346 0.52 21.66 12.11
C ALA A 346 -0.52 20.60 12.51
N GLY A 347 -1.81 20.93 12.44
CA GLY A 347 -2.89 20.01 12.79
C GLY A 347 -3.06 18.92 11.73
N ASP A 348 -3.03 19.30 10.45
CA ASP A 348 -3.11 18.33 9.36
C ASP A 348 -1.95 17.34 9.41
N LEU A 349 -0.73 17.85 9.65
CA LEU A 349 0.48 17.04 9.75
C LEU A 349 0.39 16.02 10.90
N ASP A 350 -0.13 16.44 12.04
CA ASP A 350 -0.23 15.55 13.20
C ASP A 350 -1.24 14.42 12.96
N ARG A 351 -2.40 14.73 12.38
CA ARG A 351 -3.41 13.72 12.01
C ARG A 351 -2.87 12.76 10.95
N PHE A 352 -2.21 13.27 9.91
CA PHE A 352 -1.60 12.45 8.87
C PHE A 352 -0.55 11.49 9.44
N LEU A 353 0.41 12.00 10.24
CA LEU A 353 1.47 11.15 10.79
C LEU A 353 0.95 10.18 11.85
N THR A 354 -0.09 10.54 12.60
CA THR A 354 -0.76 9.63 13.54
C THR A 354 -1.42 8.47 12.81
N ALA A 355 -2.24 8.75 11.80
CA ALA A 355 -2.90 7.71 11.00
C ALA A 355 -1.88 6.84 10.23
N THR A 356 -0.84 7.47 9.67
CA THR A 356 0.24 6.75 8.98
C THR A 356 1.01 5.83 9.93
N THR A 357 1.28 6.29 11.16
CA THR A 357 1.95 5.47 12.18
C THR A 357 1.06 4.29 12.55
N ALA A 358 -0.22 4.51 12.85
CA ALA A 358 -1.17 3.43 13.15
C ALA A 358 -1.26 2.40 12.01
N ALA A 359 -1.25 2.86 10.76
CA ALA A 359 -1.27 1.97 9.59
C ALA A 359 0.01 1.13 9.47
N LEU A 360 1.18 1.78 9.53
CA LEU A 360 2.49 1.12 9.42
C LEU A 360 2.79 0.21 10.61
N GLU A 361 2.16 0.47 11.77
CA GLU A 361 2.34 -0.32 12.97
C GLU A 361 1.34 -1.48 13.11
N SER A 362 0.39 -1.60 12.19
CA SER A 362 -0.58 -2.69 12.22
C SER A 362 0.08 -4.06 12.04
N GLN A 363 -0.27 -4.99 12.92
CA GLN A 363 0.13 -6.41 12.80
C GLN A 363 -0.60 -7.11 11.64
N ASN A 364 -1.68 -6.49 11.12
CA ASN A 364 -2.49 -7.03 10.04
C ASN A 364 -2.33 -6.27 8.72
N ILE A 365 -1.21 -5.57 8.51
CA ILE A 365 -0.94 -4.85 7.26
C ILE A 365 -1.00 -5.75 6.02
N ALA A 366 -1.79 -5.35 5.03
CA ALA A 366 -1.99 -6.01 3.75
C ALA A 366 -1.15 -5.35 2.65
N MET A 367 -0.79 -6.11 1.61
CA MET A 367 0.04 -5.61 0.51
C MET A 367 -0.29 -6.31 -0.79
N ASP A 368 0.17 -5.70 -1.90
CA ASP A 368 0.06 -6.28 -3.23
C ASP A 368 0.72 -7.66 -3.34
N ILE A 369 0.20 -8.44 -4.28
CA ILE A 369 0.73 -9.74 -4.63
C ILE A 369 2.19 -9.62 -5.09
N ARG A 370 3.07 -10.38 -4.43
CA ARG A 370 4.47 -10.53 -4.81
C ARG A 370 4.73 -12.00 -5.09
N SER A 371 4.76 -12.36 -6.36
CA SER A 371 4.92 -13.72 -6.84
C SER A 371 5.34 -13.71 -8.31
N VAL A 372 5.73 -14.88 -8.82
CA VAL A 372 5.88 -15.08 -10.25
C VAL A 372 4.51 -14.83 -10.92
N GLY A 373 4.46 -13.93 -11.90
CA GLY A 373 3.22 -13.55 -12.58
C GLY A 373 2.37 -12.50 -11.86
N ALA A 374 2.81 -11.95 -10.71
CA ALA A 374 2.08 -10.97 -9.90
C ALA A 374 1.43 -9.83 -10.71
N ASN A 375 2.13 -9.26 -11.69
CA ASN A 375 1.62 -8.15 -12.51
C ASN A 375 0.29 -8.52 -13.20
N ASN A 376 0.16 -9.74 -13.73
CA ASN A 376 -1.09 -10.16 -14.36
C ASN A 376 -2.26 -10.20 -13.37
N PHE A 377 -2.00 -10.65 -12.13
CA PHE A 377 -3.02 -10.70 -11.08
C PHE A 377 -3.42 -9.30 -10.61
N THR A 378 -2.46 -8.42 -10.33
CA THR A 378 -2.72 -7.02 -9.98
C THR A 378 -3.54 -6.33 -11.06
N ARG A 379 -3.22 -6.56 -12.36
CA ARG A 379 -3.96 -5.97 -13.47
C ARG A 379 -5.42 -6.42 -13.54
N ILE A 380 -5.76 -7.66 -13.18
CA ILE A 380 -7.16 -8.10 -13.12
C ILE A 380 -7.92 -7.30 -12.05
N THR A 381 -7.36 -7.25 -10.84
CA THR A 381 -8.01 -6.56 -9.72
C THR A 381 -8.16 -5.07 -10.00
N TYR A 382 -7.17 -4.44 -10.65
CA TYR A 382 -7.23 -3.02 -10.99
C TYR A 382 -8.11 -2.75 -12.21
N ARG A 383 -8.23 -3.69 -13.15
CA ARG A 383 -9.20 -3.61 -14.25
C ARG A 383 -10.63 -3.61 -13.74
N ALA A 384 -10.93 -4.35 -12.66
CA ALA A 384 -12.25 -4.33 -12.02
C ALA A 384 -12.66 -2.92 -11.58
N ALA A 385 -11.72 -2.14 -11.04
CA ALA A 385 -11.96 -0.76 -10.66
C ALA A 385 -12.21 0.17 -11.86
N VAL A 386 -11.51 -0.04 -12.99
CA VAL A 386 -11.82 0.69 -14.23
C VAL A 386 -13.24 0.36 -14.71
N MET A 387 -13.63 -0.92 -14.65
CA MET A 387 -14.96 -1.36 -15.08
C MET A 387 -16.08 -0.80 -14.19
N LEU A 388 -15.88 -0.77 -12.87
CA LEU A 388 -16.84 -0.21 -11.92
C LEU A 388 -16.87 1.33 -11.97
N GLY A 389 -15.73 1.98 -11.75
CA GLY A 389 -15.68 3.44 -11.57
C GLY A 389 -15.69 4.23 -12.87
N GLY A 390 -15.13 3.69 -13.95
CA GLY A 390 -14.98 4.39 -15.23
C GLY A 390 -16.00 3.97 -16.29
N GLU A 391 -16.19 2.67 -16.46
CA GLU A 391 -17.13 2.11 -17.46
C GLU A 391 -18.54 1.89 -16.87
N GLN A 392 -18.70 2.04 -15.55
CA GLN A 392 -19.98 1.91 -14.83
C GLN A 392 -20.70 0.57 -15.08
N LYS A 393 -19.93 -0.50 -15.26
CA LYS A 393 -20.48 -1.87 -15.35
C LYS A 393 -21.09 -2.30 -14.03
N SER A 394 -22.08 -3.19 -14.09
CA SER A 394 -22.68 -3.76 -12.87
C SER A 394 -21.71 -4.70 -12.15
N PRO A 395 -21.82 -4.87 -10.83
CA PRO A 395 -20.98 -5.81 -10.07
C PRO A 395 -20.96 -7.23 -10.67
N ALA A 396 -22.12 -7.72 -11.14
CA ALA A 396 -22.23 -9.04 -11.76
C ALA A 396 -21.42 -9.17 -13.07
N GLN A 397 -21.45 -8.12 -13.91
CA GLN A 397 -20.63 -8.10 -15.14
C GLN A 397 -19.14 -8.08 -14.80
N VAL A 398 -18.73 -7.26 -13.83
CA VAL A 398 -17.33 -7.17 -13.39
C VAL A 398 -16.86 -8.48 -12.77
N LEU A 399 -17.69 -9.13 -11.96
CA LEU A 399 -17.41 -10.45 -11.39
C LEU A 399 -17.13 -11.48 -12.49
N TYR A 400 -18.06 -11.61 -13.45
CA TYR A 400 -17.92 -12.55 -14.56
C TYR A 400 -16.65 -12.30 -15.39
N GLU A 401 -16.40 -11.05 -15.78
CA GLU A 401 -15.23 -10.70 -16.60
C GLU A 401 -13.91 -10.93 -15.86
N THR A 402 -13.83 -10.56 -14.58
CA THR A 402 -12.60 -10.74 -13.78
C THR A 402 -12.30 -12.20 -13.49
N GLN A 403 -13.32 -13.03 -13.25
CA GLN A 403 -13.15 -14.48 -13.09
C GLN A 403 -12.67 -15.14 -14.37
N ASN A 404 -13.20 -14.74 -15.54
CA ASN A 404 -12.75 -15.25 -16.82
C ASN A 404 -11.29 -14.86 -17.11
N LEU A 405 -10.92 -13.59 -16.90
CA LEU A 405 -9.54 -13.13 -17.05
C LEU A 405 -8.58 -13.89 -16.10
N TYR A 406 -9.03 -14.11 -14.86
CA TYR A 406 -8.27 -14.89 -13.89
C TYR A 406 -8.05 -16.33 -14.35
N ASN A 407 -9.08 -17.01 -14.85
CA ASN A 407 -8.99 -18.38 -15.35
C ASN A 407 -7.98 -18.50 -16.51
N VAL A 408 -8.00 -17.54 -17.45
CA VAL A 408 -7.04 -17.49 -18.57
C VAL A 408 -5.60 -17.37 -18.05
N ILE A 409 -5.35 -16.43 -17.14
CA ILE A 409 -4.01 -16.21 -16.56
C ILE A 409 -3.55 -17.42 -15.75
N LEU A 410 -4.44 -18.01 -14.95
CA LEU A 410 -4.12 -19.15 -14.10
C LEU A 410 -3.80 -20.40 -14.93
N ASN A 411 -4.52 -20.64 -16.04
CA ASN A 411 -4.28 -21.77 -16.94
C ASN A 411 -2.94 -21.66 -17.69
N ALA A 412 -2.48 -20.44 -17.98
CA ALA A 412 -1.18 -20.20 -18.59
C ALA A 412 -0.02 -20.21 -17.57
N SER A 413 -0.31 -20.25 -16.27
CA SER A 413 0.70 -20.12 -15.21
C SER A 413 1.22 -21.47 -14.69
N ASN A 414 2.48 -21.51 -14.27
CA ASN A 414 2.97 -22.59 -13.42
C ASN A 414 2.42 -22.40 -11.99
N ARG A 415 1.29 -23.06 -11.69
CA ARG A 415 0.58 -22.90 -10.41
C ARG A 415 1.44 -23.24 -9.19
N ALA A 416 2.28 -24.27 -9.29
CA ALA A 416 3.17 -24.65 -8.21
C ALA A 416 4.24 -23.58 -7.93
N GLU A 417 4.78 -22.96 -8.98
CA GLU A 417 5.73 -21.85 -8.86
C GLU A 417 5.07 -20.58 -8.33
N LEU A 418 3.88 -20.24 -8.84
CA LEU A 418 3.07 -19.13 -8.36
C LEU A 418 2.84 -19.24 -6.86
N LEU A 419 2.33 -20.38 -6.39
CA LEU A 419 2.02 -20.60 -4.99
C LEU A 419 3.29 -20.62 -4.12
N ARG A 420 4.38 -21.23 -4.58
CA ARG A 420 5.66 -21.25 -3.85
C ARG A 420 6.25 -19.84 -3.69
N SER A 421 6.29 -19.06 -4.77
CA SER A 421 6.81 -17.69 -4.74
C SER A 421 5.91 -16.75 -3.93
N TYR A 422 4.59 -16.96 -3.97
CA TYR A 422 3.64 -16.23 -3.14
C TYR A 422 3.86 -16.52 -1.64
N ARG A 423 3.92 -17.79 -1.24
CA ARG A 423 4.25 -18.20 0.15
C ARG A 423 5.55 -17.57 0.63
N ALA A 424 6.59 -17.60 -0.21
CA ALA A 424 7.89 -17.03 0.11
C ALA A 424 7.85 -15.51 0.31
N SER A 425 6.95 -14.79 -0.36
CA SER A 425 6.83 -13.34 -0.21
C SER A 425 6.06 -12.96 1.07
N ILE A 426 5.04 -13.72 1.44
CA ILE A 426 4.26 -13.47 2.66
C ILE A 426 4.84 -14.17 3.91
N GLY A 427 6.00 -14.83 3.78
CA GLY A 427 6.66 -15.53 4.89
C GLY A 427 5.89 -16.76 5.39
N TYR A 428 5.00 -17.32 4.59
CA TYR A 428 4.19 -18.47 4.97
C TYR A 428 5.03 -19.75 4.99
N THR A 429 4.91 -20.53 6.07
CA THR A 429 5.54 -21.84 6.21
C THR A 429 4.46 -22.90 6.29
N LEU A 430 4.65 -23.99 5.54
CA LEU A 430 3.71 -25.10 5.57
C LEU A 430 3.74 -25.78 6.96
N PRO A 431 2.58 -26.20 7.49
CA PRO A 431 2.55 -27.05 8.66
C PRO A 431 3.39 -28.32 8.42
N PRO A 432 4.10 -28.83 9.44
CA PRO A 432 4.83 -30.08 9.30
C PRO A 432 3.85 -31.19 8.93
N VAL A 433 4.15 -31.94 7.88
CA VAL A 433 3.37 -33.12 7.50
C VAL A 433 3.46 -34.10 8.66
N SER A 434 2.35 -34.36 9.35
CA SER A 434 2.31 -35.42 10.34
C SER A 434 2.47 -36.74 9.59
N ASN A 435 3.67 -37.29 9.57
CA ASN A 435 3.89 -38.68 9.19
C ASN A 435 3.23 -39.53 10.28
N SER A 436 1.93 -39.81 10.11
CA SER A 436 1.28 -40.94 10.74
C SER A 436 1.98 -42.19 10.22
N ARG A 437 3.09 -42.57 10.87
CA ARG A 437 3.66 -43.90 10.71
C ARG A 437 2.52 -44.87 11.01
N CYS A 438 2.13 -45.67 10.03
CA CYS A 438 1.25 -46.80 10.26
C CYS A 438 1.85 -47.65 11.39
N SER A 439 1.22 -47.60 12.57
CA SER A 439 1.46 -48.51 13.69
C SER A 439 0.88 -49.89 13.36
N GLY A 440 1.34 -50.51 12.27
CA GLY A 440 0.70 -51.73 11.77
C GLY A 440 1.38 -52.46 10.61
N CYS A 441 2.61 -52.11 10.21
CA CYS A 441 3.37 -52.97 9.30
C CYS A 441 4.40 -53.78 10.08
N ALA A 442 4.08 -55.07 10.29
CA ALA A 442 4.98 -56.07 10.82
C ALA A 442 6.30 -56.07 10.04
N ARG A 443 7.42 -55.89 10.76
CA ARG A 443 8.76 -56.03 10.19
C ARG A 443 9.07 -57.51 10.00
N HIS A 444 9.11 -57.97 8.76
CA HIS A 444 9.95 -59.12 8.41
C HIS A 444 11.40 -58.67 8.46
N THR A 445 12.13 -59.17 9.45
CA THR A 445 13.58 -59.08 9.55
C THR A 445 14.20 -60.04 8.55
N THR A 446 14.87 -59.52 7.52
CA THR A 446 15.90 -60.26 6.79
C THR A 446 17.27 -59.64 7.08
N VAL A 447 18.15 -60.51 7.54
CA VAL A 447 19.55 -60.28 7.88
C VAL A 447 20.33 -60.03 6.59
N LEU A 448 21.01 -58.89 6.49
CA LEU A 448 22.15 -58.70 5.58
C LEU A 448 23.25 -58.00 6.36
N GLY A 449 24.18 -58.83 6.85
CA GLY A 449 25.41 -58.39 7.50
C GLY A 449 26.48 -58.00 6.49
N ALA A 450 27.33 -57.06 6.95
CA ALA A 450 28.72 -56.87 6.55
C ALA A 450 29.02 -56.43 5.09
N ALA A 451 28.91 -55.13 4.81
CA ALA A 451 29.69 -54.46 3.74
C ALA A 451 29.71 -52.90 3.82
N LEU A 452 29.66 -52.26 5.00
CA LEU A 452 29.58 -50.78 5.10
C LEU A 452 30.46 -50.15 6.19
N ILE A 453 31.68 -50.65 6.42
CA ILE A 453 32.61 -50.03 7.38
C ILE A 453 33.82 -49.35 6.69
N SER A 454 34.12 -49.66 5.42
CA SER A 454 35.24 -49.07 4.69
C SER A 454 34.92 -47.73 3.98
N SER A 455 33.65 -47.43 3.71
CA SER A 455 33.22 -46.21 2.97
C SER A 455 33.01 -44.97 3.85
N LEU A 456 32.74 -45.15 5.15
CA LEU A 456 32.49 -44.04 6.08
C LEU A 456 33.77 -43.29 6.50
N VAL A 457 34.90 -44.00 6.59
CA VAL A 457 36.19 -43.38 6.96
C VAL A 457 36.75 -42.50 5.83
N GLY A 458 36.58 -42.93 4.56
CA GLY A 458 37.00 -42.15 3.40
C GLY A 458 36.19 -40.85 3.23
N ALA A 459 34.87 -40.91 3.45
CA ALA A 459 34.01 -39.73 3.39
C ALA A 459 34.31 -38.71 4.52
N ALA A 460 34.63 -39.20 5.72
CA ALA A 460 34.99 -38.34 6.85
C ALA A 460 36.32 -37.60 6.62
N LEU A 461 37.32 -38.25 6.02
CA LEU A 461 38.61 -37.62 5.69
C LEU A 461 38.49 -36.58 4.59
N LEU A 462 37.67 -36.82 3.56
CA LEU A 462 37.40 -35.83 2.51
C LEU A 462 36.63 -34.61 3.05
N ALA A 463 35.68 -34.82 3.95
CA ALA A 463 34.96 -33.73 4.63
C ALA A 463 35.90 -32.89 5.50
N ALA A 464 36.82 -33.52 6.24
CA ALA A 464 37.82 -32.81 7.05
C ALA A 464 38.78 -31.98 6.18
N GLY A 465 39.21 -32.51 5.03
CA GLY A 465 40.04 -31.79 4.05
C GLY A 465 39.34 -30.56 3.45
N ALA A 466 38.05 -30.68 3.11
CA ALA A 466 37.24 -29.57 2.61
C ALA A 466 37.06 -28.47 3.67
N VAL A 467 36.80 -28.85 4.93
CA VAL A 467 36.67 -27.90 6.05
C VAL A 467 37.99 -27.18 6.32
N GLY A 468 39.11 -27.89 6.29
CA GLY A 468 40.46 -27.31 6.42
C GLY A 468 40.77 -26.28 5.33
N SER A 469 40.44 -26.62 4.08
CA SER A 469 40.60 -25.75 2.90
C SER A 469 39.78 -24.46 3.03
N VAL A 470 38.51 -24.58 3.42
CA VAL A 470 37.61 -23.42 3.64
C VAL A 470 38.11 -22.55 4.78
N TRP A 471 38.61 -23.16 5.87
CA TRP A 471 39.16 -22.42 7.00
C TRP A 471 40.44 -21.64 6.62
N LEU A 472 41.34 -22.23 5.83
CA LEU A 472 42.54 -21.58 5.34
C LEU A 472 42.22 -20.40 4.40
N LEU A 473 41.31 -20.59 3.44
CA LEU A 473 40.85 -19.53 2.53
C LEU A 473 40.18 -18.39 3.30
N ARG A 474 39.38 -18.71 4.32
CA ARG A 474 38.73 -17.71 5.17
C ARG A 474 39.73 -16.94 6.02
N ARG A 475 40.75 -17.61 6.56
CA ARG A 475 41.85 -16.98 7.32
C ARG A 475 42.70 -16.08 6.43
N HIS A 476 42.96 -16.48 5.18
CA HIS A 476 43.66 -15.66 4.19
C HIS A 476 42.84 -14.40 3.83
N ARG A 477 41.54 -14.56 3.55
CA ARG A 477 40.61 -13.45 3.27
C ARG A 477 40.51 -12.46 4.44
N LEU A 478 40.46 -12.95 5.68
CA LEU A 478 40.44 -12.10 6.88
C LEU A 478 41.76 -11.35 7.10
N ARG A 479 42.91 -11.93 6.73
CA ARG A 479 44.20 -11.23 6.76
C ARG A 479 44.29 -10.13 5.70
N LEU A 480 43.75 -10.35 4.51
CA LEU A 480 43.64 -9.33 3.46
C LEU A 480 42.73 -8.17 3.90
N LEU A 481 41.58 -8.47 4.51
CA LEU A 481 40.64 -7.47 5.03
C LEU A 481 41.22 -6.65 6.20
N ARG A 482 42.16 -7.20 6.97
CA ARG A 482 42.87 -6.46 8.05
C ARG A 482 43.91 -5.46 7.54
N ARG A 483 44.41 -5.61 6.30
CA ARG A 483 45.33 -4.64 5.67
C ARG A 483 44.61 -3.41 5.12
N LEU A 484 43.29 -3.47 4.95
CA LEU A 484 42.44 -2.34 4.55
C LEU A 484 41.89 -1.66 5.81
N ARG A 485 42.59 -0.65 6.34
CA ARG A 485 42.09 0.14 7.47
C ARG A 485 40.94 1.07 7.02
N ARG A 486 39.74 0.71 7.50
CA ARG A 486 38.60 1.53 7.96
C ARG A 486 38.07 2.67 7.06
N ILE A 487 37.04 2.32 6.30
CA ILE A 487 35.73 2.98 6.44
C ILE A 487 34.74 1.86 6.75
N LEU A 488 34.28 1.79 8.01
CA LEU A 488 33.20 0.88 8.38
C LEU A 488 31.88 1.63 8.09
N PRO A 489 31.10 1.24 7.07
CA PRO A 489 29.73 1.71 6.95
C PRO A 489 28.97 1.30 8.23
N PRO A 490 27.97 2.08 8.68
CA PRO A 490 27.22 1.76 9.88
C PRO A 490 26.65 0.34 9.75
N GLY A 491 27.00 -0.49 10.73
CA GLY A 491 26.57 -1.89 10.79
C GLY A 491 25.06 -2.02 11.01
N PRO A 492 24.51 -3.24 10.84
CA PRO A 492 23.08 -3.50 11.03
C PRO A 492 22.64 -3.08 12.43
N GLY A 493 21.56 -2.30 12.49
CA GLY A 493 21.05 -1.71 13.72
C GLY A 493 19.65 -1.12 13.54
N ARG A 494 19.03 -0.77 14.67
CA ARG A 494 17.61 -0.36 14.75
C ARG A 494 17.25 0.91 13.95
N ASP A 495 18.26 1.62 13.46
CA ASP A 495 18.15 2.88 12.72
C ASP A 495 18.78 2.81 11.32
N THR A 496 19.13 1.61 10.82
CA THR A 496 19.87 1.43 9.56
C THR A 496 19.05 0.74 8.46
N THR A 497 19.43 0.98 7.21
CA THR A 497 18.82 0.41 5.98
C THR A 497 19.22 -1.03 5.68
N LEU A 498 20.10 -1.63 6.48
CA LEU A 498 20.65 -2.97 6.29
C LEU A 498 20.12 -3.90 7.37
N CYS A 499 19.33 -4.90 6.99
CA CYS A 499 19.08 -6.09 7.81
C CYS A 499 19.95 -7.24 7.28
N VAL A 500 20.61 -7.98 8.18
CA VAL A 500 21.28 -9.26 7.90
C VAL A 500 20.35 -10.38 8.34
#